data_AF-A0A535Y8B1-F1
#
_entry.id   AF-A0A535Y8B1-F1
#
_cell.length_a   1.000
_cell.length_b   1.000
_cell.length_c   1.000
_cell.angle_alpha   90.00
_cell.angle_beta   90.00
_cell.angle_gamma   90.00
#
_symmetry.space_group_name_H-M   'P 1'
#
loop_
_entity.id
_entity.type
_entity.pdbx_description
1 polymer ?
#
loop_
_entity_poly.entity_id
_entity_poly.type
_entity_poly.pdbx_seq_one_letter_code
_entity_poly.pdbx_strand_id
1 'polypeptide(L)' 'MQTIEKKQPATTAEQRKFEPKDVLNQVVISSLAVAPDASSIVYVRRTVEDGKYARRLWRTTFQGGHSDQLTSPKASDTR' A
#
# COMPACT_ATOMS: atom_id res chain seq x y z
N MET A 1 11.81 29.55 21.94
CA MET A 1 11.47 28.45 20.99
C MET A 1 11.11 27.24 21.82
N GLN A 2 9.86 26.76 21.76
CA GLN A 2 9.43 25.57 22.51
C GLN A 2 9.55 24.35 21.62
N THR A 3 10.38 23.38 22.02
CA THR A 3 10.50 22.08 21.36
C THR A 3 9.26 21.26 21.64
N ILE A 4 8.55 20.83 20.60
CA ILE A 4 7.41 19.92 20.75
C ILE A 4 7.99 18.53 21.07
N GLU A 5 7.89 18.10 22.34
CA GLU A 5 8.17 16.71 22.71
C GLU A 5 7.20 15.78 22.00
N LYS A 6 7.72 14.88 21.16
CA LYS A 6 6.93 13.77 20.62
C LYS A 6 6.57 12.84 21.77
N LYS A 7 5.34 12.97 22.28
CA LYS A 7 4.73 11.98 23.17
C LYS A 7 4.46 10.72 22.34
N GLN A 8 5.46 9.83 22.30
CA GLN A 8 5.34 8.51 21.68
C GLN A 8 4.21 7.76 22.40
N PRO A 9 3.10 7.37 21.74
CA PRO A 9 2.10 6.55 22.39
C PRO A 9 2.77 5.22 22.78
N ALA A 10 2.62 4.83 24.04
CA ALA A 10 3.12 3.55 24.54
C ALA A 10 2.29 2.43 23.89
N THR A 11 2.77 1.89 22.77
CA THR A 11 2.15 0.72 22.15
C THR A 11 2.60 -0.53 22.90
N THR A 12 1.77 -1.04 23.80
CA THR A 12 1.91 -2.35 24.44
C THR A 12 1.58 -3.49 23.46
N ALA A 13 2.13 -3.43 22.25
CA ALA A 13 2.25 -4.61 21.41
C ALA A 13 3.69 -5.08 21.59
N GLU A 14 3.88 -6.29 22.12
CA GLU A 14 5.20 -6.92 22.12
C GLU A 14 5.78 -6.79 20.71
N GLN A 15 6.84 -6.00 20.57
CA GLN A 15 7.50 -5.79 19.29
C GLN A 15 8.20 -7.11 18.93
N ARG A 16 7.47 -7.99 18.23
CA ARG A 16 8.06 -9.23 17.74
C ARG A 16 9.25 -8.91 16.84
N LYS A 17 10.28 -9.74 16.90
CA LYS A 17 11.44 -9.61 16.02
C LYS A 17 11.01 -9.67 14.55
N PHE A 18 11.64 -8.83 13.74
CA PHE A 18 11.50 -8.85 12.29
C PHE A 18 12.24 -10.08 11.75
N GLU A 19 11.56 -10.87 10.94
CA GLU A 19 12.07 -12.10 10.33
C GLU A 19 12.19 -11.89 8.81
N PRO A 20 13.08 -12.62 8.10
CA PRO A 20 13.21 -12.50 6.65
C PRO A 20 11.89 -12.65 5.87
N LYS A 21 10.98 -13.51 6.36
CA LYS A 21 9.64 -13.70 5.78
C LYS A 21 8.77 -12.44 5.80
N ASP A 22 9.06 -11.50 6.70
CA ASP A 22 8.29 -10.26 6.83
C ASP A 22 8.50 -9.32 5.63
N VAL A 23 9.62 -9.47 4.91
CA VAL A 23 9.85 -8.77 3.63
C VAL A 23 8.77 -9.12 2.61
N LEU A 24 8.25 -10.35 2.62
CA LEU A 24 7.23 -10.80 1.67
C LEU A 24 5.85 -10.15 1.92
N ASN A 25 5.65 -9.57 3.11
CA ASN A 25 4.43 -8.81 3.45
C ASN A 25 4.48 -7.37 2.91
N GLN A 26 5.57 -6.96 2.26
CA GLN A 26 5.69 -5.62 1.68
C GLN A 26 4.68 -5.43 0.54
N VAL A 27 3.91 -4.35 0.64
CA VAL A 27 3.06 -3.85 -0.44
C VAL A 27 3.79 -2.73 -1.15
N VAL A 28 3.92 -2.82 -2.48
CA VAL A 28 4.51 -1.75 -3.31
C VAL A 28 3.42 -1.08 -4.12
N ILE A 29 3.40 0.26 -4.07
CA ILE A 29 2.51 1.10 -4.88
C ILE A 29 3.32 1.73 -6.00
N SER A 30 2.81 1.67 -7.23
CA SER A 30 3.47 2.25 -8.42
C SER A 30 2.45 2.77 -9.43
N SER A 31 2.93 3.44 -10.48
CA SER A 31 2.11 3.88 -11.63
C SER A 31 0.85 4.63 -11.22
N LEU A 32 1.01 5.62 -10.34
CA LEU A 32 -0.11 6.40 -9.80
C LEU A 32 -0.56 7.47 -10.80
N ALA A 33 -1.88 7.63 -10.93
CA ALA A 33 -2.51 8.70 -11.68
C ALA A 33 -3.70 9.27 -10.88
N VAL A 34 -3.98 10.55 -11.09
CA VAL A 34 -5.10 11.27 -10.48
C VAL A 34 -6.06 11.68 -11.59
N ALA A 35 -7.36 11.47 -11.41
CA ALA A 35 -8.36 11.95 -12.34
C ALA A 35 -8.33 13.50 -12.42
N PRO A 36 -8.52 14.12 -13.59
CA PRO A 36 -8.43 15.59 -13.73
C PRO A 36 -9.38 16.38 -12.82
N ASP A 37 -10.52 15.78 -12.47
CA ASP A 37 -11.53 16.34 -11.56
C ASP A 37 -11.27 16.04 -10.08
N ALA A 38 -10.12 15.41 -9.75
CA ALA A 38 -9.73 14.94 -8.43
C ALA A 38 -10.71 13.93 -7.78
N SER A 39 -11.65 13.37 -8.55
CA SER A 39 -12.64 12.42 -8.02
C SER A 39 -12.04 11.09 -7.60
N SER A 40 -10.90 10.71 -8.19
CA SER A 40 -10.25 9.43 -7.91
C SER A 40 -8.75 9.43 -8.15
N ILE A 41 -8.09 8.49 -7.47
CA ILE A 41 -6.68 8.15 -7.62
C ILE A 41 -6.63 6.69 -8.04
N VAL A 42 -5.95 6.37 -9.14
CA VAL A 42 -5.73 5.00 -9.62
C VAL A 42 -4.25 4.67 -9.49
N TYR A 43 -3.94 3.44 -9.07
CA TYR A 43 -2.57 3.00 -8.87
C TYR A 43 -2.43 1.49 -9.05
N VAL A 44 -1.20 1.03 -9.29
CA VAL A 44 -0.84 -0.39 -9.24
C VAL A 44 -0.45 -0.73 -7.82
N ARG A 45 -1.03 -1.81 -7.28
CA ARG A 45 -0.61 -2.45 -6.02
C ARG A 45 0.06 -3.79 -6.34
N ARG A 46 1.28 -3.96 -5.87
CA ARG A 46 2.05 -5.22 -5.96
C ARG A 46 2.17 -5.88 -4.59
N THR A 47 1.82 -7.15 -4.54
CA THR A 47 1.94 -8.04 -3.38
C THR A 47 2.68 -9.32 -3.76
N VAL A 48 3.11 -10.10 -2.75
CA VAL A 48 3.57 -11.47 -2.95
C VAL A 48 2.42 -12.43 -2.60
N GLU A 49 2.02 -13.26 -3.57
CA GLU A 49 0.97 -14.26 -3.43
C GLU A 49 1.50 -15.58 -4.01
N ASP A 50 1.44 -16.67 -3.22
CA ASP A 50 1.96 -17.99 -3.61
C ASP A 50 3.43 -17.95 -4.10
N GLY A 51 4.27 -17.12 -3.46
CA GLY A 51 5.67 -16.92 -3.84
C GLY A 51 5.90 -16.15 -5.14
N LYS A 52 4.84 -15.57 -5.74
CA LYS A 52 4.91 -14.81 -6.99
C LYS A 52 4.43 -13.38 -6.79
N TYR A 53 4.95 -12.45 -7.58
CA TYR A 53 4.40 -11.09 -7.58
C TYR A 53 3.04 -11.07 -8.27
N ALA A 54 2.04 -10.58 -7.55
CA ALA A 54 0.73 -10.23 -8.09
C ALA A 54 0.64 -8.72 -8.23
N ARG A 55 0.15 -8.24 -9.38
CA ARG A 55 -0.08 -6.81 -9.65
C ARG A 55 -1.53 -6.63 -10.05
N ARG A 56 -2.20 -5.65 -9.44
CA ARG A 56 -3.59 -5.30 -9.73
C ARG A 56 -3.75 -3.79 -9.75
N LEU A 57 -4.73 -3.30 -10.49
CA LEU A 57 -5.14 -1.91 -10.46
C LEU A 57 -6.11 -1.70 -9.30
N TRP A 58 -5.92 -0.60 -8.61
CA TRP A 58 -6.73 -0.17 -7.47
C TRP A 58 -7.13 1.28 -7.63
N ARG A 59 -8.24 1.64 -7.00
CA ARG A 59 -8.77 3.00 -6.97
C ARG A 59 -9.07 3.42 -5.54
N THR A 60 -8.80 4.68 -5.23
CA THR A 60 -9.21 5.33 -3.98
C THR A 60 -9.59 6.79 -4.25
N THR A 61 -9.92 7.55 -3.21
CA THR A 61 -10.21 8.98 -3.28
C THR A 61 -9.29 9.76 -2.34
N PHE A 62 -9.23 11.09 -2.47
CA PHE A 62 -8.48 11.95 -1.53
C PHE A 62 -9.06 11.99 -0.12
N GLN A 63 -10.32 11.57 0.07
CA GLN A 63 -10.89 11.38 1.41
C GLN A 63 -10.25 10.17 2.13
N GLY A 64 -9.47 9.36 1.41
CA GLY A 64 -8.91 8.11 1.91
C GLY A 64 -9.97 7.04 2.07
N GLY A 65 -9.70 6.07 2.95
CA GLY A 65 -10.58 4.95 3.24
C GLY A 65 -10.25 3.69 2.44
N HIS A 66 -11.27 2.87 2.18
CA HIS A 66 -11.10 1.60 1.49
C HIS A 66 -10.76 1.83 0.02
N SER A 67 -9.80 1.07 -0.50
CA SER A 67 -9.45 1.08 -1.91
C SER A 67 -10.17 -0.04 -2.65
N ASP A 68 -10.74 0.26 -3.80
CA ASP A 68 -11.41 -0.72 -4.63
C ASP A 68 -10.42 -1.37 -5.60
N GLN A 69 -10.47 -2.70 -5.71
CA GLN A 69 -9.70 -3.42 -6.71
C GLN A 69 -10.42 -3.37 -8.07
N LEU A 70 -9.75 -2.88 -9.11
CA LEU A 70 -10.33 -2.73 -10.45
C LEU A 70 -10.04 -3.93 -11.36
N THR A 71 -8.94 -4.65 -11.14
CA THR A 71 -8.59 -5.84 -11.92
C THR A 71 -8.41 -7.06 -11.04
N SER A 72 -8.96 -8.18 -11.47
CA SER A 72 -8.83 -9.50 -10.81
C SER A 72 -7.77 -10.43 -11.43
N PRO A 73 -7.43 -10.37 -12.74
CA PRO A 73 -6.39 -11.24 -13.29
C PRO A 73 -5.04 -10.93 -12.66
N LYS A 74 -4.17 -11.95 -12.56
CA LYS A 74 -2.72 -11.74 -12.40
C LYS A 74 -2.19 -11.13 -13.70
N ALA A 75 -2.52 -9.87 -13.95
CA ALA A 75 -2.08 -9.15 -15.14
C ALA A 75 -0.57 -8.98 -15.04
N SER A 76 0.15 -9.66 -15.93
CA SER A 76 1.57 -9.42 -16.14
C SER A 76 1.69 -8.34 -17.20
N ASP A 77 1.92 -7.11 -16.78
CA ASP A 77 2.43 -6.07 -17.68
C ASP A 77 3.88 -6.45 -18.00
N THR A 78 4.07 -7.32 -19.00
CA THR A 78 5.38 -7.59 -19.60
C THR A 78 5.75 -6.39 -20.43
N ARG A 79 6.62 -5.54 -19.87
CA ARG A 79 7.43 -4.59 -20.63
C ARG A 79 8.78 -5.22 -20.92
#